data_AF-A0A7C5MVC5-F1
#
_entry.id   AF-A0A7C5MVC5-F1
#
_cell.length_a   1.000
_cell.length_b   1.000
_cell.length_c   1.000
_cell.angle_alpha   90.00
_cell.angle_beta   90.00
_cell.angle_gamma   90.00
#
_symmetry.space_group_name_H-M   'P 1'
#
loop_
_entity.id
_entity.type
_entity.pdbx_description
1 polymer ?
#
loop_
_entity_poly.entity_id
_entity_poly.type
_entity_poly.pdbx_seq_one_letter_code
_entity_poly.pdbx_strand_id
1 'polypeptide(L)'
;MESRIEEWSKRIGKKPEDFKKEIDETVEKIKKQRPDLKDDEIKAEVLKQMFLKHRAELRTPAIEYEGFIIGDTGIEDAVERRRKIALEMVSRNPEQAILLKLVNEKLQPLSKTGRVLPEHLYTRRLFGFCKTRDEPTYKLFVLVLRDKCPAFKNVIPMFTPLMFRANINRNQPIDGWLNLTSSITTNFAPVVGKVENIVDLMIKSPIYVPLEKVEQYHQANSTMFWRRHIITNGSISNINTFTKKDGSQGTLISLWNENIENDIAGFYSGIVNCDIGDDVIIFGRTSTRTKIPPSVVNVSKVNLNILGILTKEKKVKFDEEVVELV
;
A
#
# COMPACT_ATOMS: atom_id res chain seq x y z
N MET A 1 -31.58 -16.12 -13.87
CA MET A 1 -30.73 -14.98 -14.30
C MET A 1 -30.31 -14.16 -13.09
N GLU A 2 -31.24 -13.83 -12.19
CA GLU A 2 -30.99 -13.08 -10.95
C GLU A 2 -29.83 -13.63 -10.10
N SER A 3 -29.75 -14.95 -9.87
CA SER A 3 -28.62 -15.56 -9.16
C SER A 3 -27.24 -15.29 -9.81
N ARG A 4 -27.15 -15.19 -11.15
CA ARG A 4 -25.91 -14.81 -11.85
C ARG A 4 -25.62 -13.32 -11.74
N ILE A 5 -26.65 -12.47 -11.69
CA ILE A 5 -26.51 -11.02 -11.52
C ILE A 5 -25.92 -10.73 -10.14
N GLU A 6 -26.43 -11.39 -9.10
CA GLU A 6 -25.89 -11.29 -7.74
C GLU A 6 -24.43 -11.77 -7.67
N GLU A 7 -24.13 -12.95 -8.25
CA GLU A 7 -22.76 -13.49 -8.26
C GLU A 7 -21.80 -12.55 -9.02
N TRP A 8 -22.16 -12.14 -10.23
CA TRP A 8 -21.28 -11.33 -11.07
C TRP A 8 -21.16 -9.90 -10.55
N SER A 9 -22.23 -9.28 -10.04
CA SER A 9 -22.16 -7.95 -9.44
C SER A 9 -21.21 -7.94 -8.23
N LYS A 10 -21.30 -8.96 -7.34
CA LYS A 10 -20.35 -9.14 -6.24
C LYS A 10 -18.91 -9.33 -6.75
N ARG A 11 -18.72 -10.15 -7.78
CA ARG A 11 -17.38 -10.38 -8.36
C ARG A 11 -16.86 -9.18 -9.12
N ILE A 12 -17.68 -8.30 -9.67
CA ILE A 12 -17.24 -7.10 -10.41
C ILE A 12 -17.03 -5.92 -9.45
N GLY A 13 -17.66 -5.93 -8.28
CA GLY A 13 -17.62 -4.82 -7.32
C GLY A 13 -18.64 -3.74 -7.65
N LYS A 14 -19.79 -4.13 -8.23
CA LYS A 14 -20.90 -3.22 -8.53
C LYS A 14 -22.10 -3.55 -7.65
N LYS A 15 -22.93 -2.55 -7.39
CA LYS A 15 -24.26 -2.79 -6.79
C LYS A 15 -25.10 -3.65 -7.76
N PRO A 16 -25.86 -4.63 -7.26
CA PRO A 16 -26.71 -5.47 -8.11
C PRO A 16 -27.65 -4.66 -9.02
N GLU A 17 -28.17 -3.54 -8.52
CA GLU A 17 -29.08 -2.65 -9.24
C GLU A 17 -28.40 -1.97 -10.44
N ASP A 18 -27.17 -1.47 -10.24
CA ASP A 18 -26.39 -0.83 -11.30
C ASP A 18 -25.97 -1.85 -12.37
N PHE A 19 -25.64 -3.07 -11.95
CA PHE A 19 -25.31 -4.16 -12.86
C PHE A 19 -26.54 -4.64 -13.65
N LYS A 20 -27.72 -4.64 -13.02
CA LYS A 20 -28.99 -4.96 -13.68
C LYS A 20 -29.33 -3.91 -14.75
N LYS A 21 -29.17 -2.62 -14.47
CA LYS A 21 -29.35 -1.56 -15.46
C LYS A 21 -28.43 -1.74 -16.68
N GLU A 22 -27.17 -2.07 -16.45
CA GLU A 22 -26.20 -2.32 -17.53
C GLU A 22 -26.61 -3.52 -18.41
N ILE A 23 -27.19 -4.57 -17.79
CA ILE A 23 -27.76 -5.71 -18.50
C ILE A 23 -28.97 -5.28 -19.33
N ASP A 24 -29.91 -4.53 -18.75
CA ASP A 24 -31.13 -4.07 -19.42
C ASP A 24 -30.80 -3.17 -20.62
N GLU A 25 -29.84 -2.25 -20.48
CA GLU A 25 -29.32 -1.44 -21.59
C GLU A 25 -28.71 -2.30 -22.71
N THR A 26 -28.02 -3.37 -22.36
CA THR A 26 -27.42 -4.31 -23.32
C THR A 26 -28.50 -5.15 -24.03
N VAL A 27 -29.56 -5.54 -23.32
CA VAL A 27 -30.73 -6.22 -23.88
C VAL A 27 -31.38 -5.35 -24.96
N GLU A 28 -31.69 -4.09 -24.64
CA GLU A 28 -32.32 -3.15 -25.56
C GLU A 28 -31.45 -2.88 -26.79
N LYS A 29 -30.13 -2.75 -26.59
CA LYS A 29 -29.18 -2.62 -27.70
C LYS A 29 -29.19 -3.82 -28.64
N ILE A 30 -29.21 -5.04 -28.10
CA ILE A 30 -29.23 -6.27 -28.90
C ILE A 30 -30.56 -6.43 -29.62
N LYS A 31 -31.70 -6.18 -28.95
CA LYS A 31 -33.04 -6.21 -29.58
C LYS A 31 -33.13 -5.24 -30.77
N LYS A 32 -32.54 -4.05 -30.64
CA LYS A 32 -32.49 -3.06 -31.73
C LYS A 32 -31.60 -3.49 -32.89
N GLN A 33 -30.49 -4.19 -32.61
CA GLN A 33 -29.54 -4.63 -33.64
C GLN A 33 -29.96 -5.93 -34.34
N ARG A 34 -30.63 -6.83 -33.62
CA ARG A 34 -31.11 -8.12 -34.12
C ARG A 34 -32.54 -8.40 -33.62
N PRO A 35 -33.56 -7.78 -34.23
CA PRO A 35 -34.96 -7.93 -33.82
C PRO A 35 -35.55 -9.32 -34.11
N ASP A 36 -34.85 -10.13 -34.92
CA ASP A 36 -35.22 -11.47 -35.34
C ASP A 36 -34.91 -12.56 -34.30
N LEU A 37 -34.10 -12.24 -33.28
CA LEU A 37 -33.74 -13.19 -32.24
C LEU A 37 -34.89 -13.49 -31.29
N LYS A 38 -34.93 -14.75 -30.82
CA LYS A 38 -35.79 -15.13 -29.70
C LYS A 38 -35.23 -14.60 -28.39
N ASP A 39 -36.10 -14.40 -27.40
CA ASP A 39 -35.72 -13.88 -26.08
C ASP A 39 -34.60 -14.69 -25.41
N ASP A 40 -34.58 -16.02 -25.55
CA ASP A 40 -33.53 -16.84 -24.95
C ASP A 40 -32.17 -16.70 -25.65
N GLU A 41 -32.17 -16.42 -26.95
CA GLU A 41 -30.95 -16.12 -27.71
C GLU A 41 -30.41 -14.73 -27.37
N ILE A 42 -31.31 -13.75 -27.17
CA ILE A 42 -30.95 -12.41 -26.66
C ILE A 42 -30.28 -12.55 -25.29
N LYS A 43 -30.89 -13.29 -24.36
CA LYS A 43 -30.33 -13.53 -23.02
C LYS A 43 -28.93 -14.16 -23.10
N ALA A 44 -28.74 -15.15 -23.96
CA ALA A 44 -27.45 -15.82 -24.13
C ALA A 44 -26.37 -14.85 -24.67
N GLU A 45 -26.71 -14.03 -25.67
CA GLU A 45 -25.78 -13.06 -26.24
C GLU A 45 -25.45 -11.93 -25.26
N VAL A 46 -26.43 -11.44 -24.49
CA VAL A 46 -26.22 -10.46 -23.41
C VAL A 46 -25.23 -11.02 -22.39
N LEU A 47 -25.47 -12.23 -21.87
CA LEU A 47 -24.57 -12.85 -20.89
C LEU A 47 -23.16 -13.02 -21.44
N LYS A 48 -23.02 -13.39 -22.72
CA LYS A 48 -21.72 -13.50 -23.39
C LYS A 48 -21.03 -12.15 -23.52
N GLN A 49 -21.74 -11.09 -23.93
CA GLN A 49 -21.17 -9.74 -24.02
C GLN A 49 -20.74 -9.23 -22.65
N MET A 50 -21.57 -9.41 -21.63
CA MET A 50 -21.26 -9.03 -20.25
C MET A 50 -20.05 -9.80 -19.71
N PHE A 51 -19.98 -11.11 -19.97
CA PHE A 51 -18.81 -11.91 -19.59
C PHE A 51 -17.53 -11.45 -20.29
N LEU A 52 -17.60 -11.13 -21.58
CA LEU A 52 -16.44 -10.65 -22.35
C LEU A 52 -16.00 -9.26 -21.88
N LYS A 53 -16.95 -8.37 -21.59
CA LYS A 53 -16.71 -7.01 -21.09
C LYS A 53 -16.01 -7.04 -19.74
N HIS A 54 -16.48 -7.88 -18.82
CA HIS A 54 -15.98 -8.00 -17.44
C HIS A 54 -15.09 -9.23 -17.22
N ARG A 55 -14.45 -9.72 -18.29
CA ARG A 55 -13.74 -11.01 -18.28
C ARG A 55 -12.60 -11.04 -17.28
N ALA A 56 -11.89 -9.92 -17.13
CA ALA A 56 -10.73 -9.83 -16.24
C ALA A 56 -11.16 -9.90 -14.77
N GLU A 57 -12.22 -9.19 -14.41
CA GLU A 57 -12.84 -9.11 -13.08
C GLU A 57 -13.49 -10.44 -12.69
N LEU A 58 -14.21 -11.08 -13.63
CA LEU A 58 -14.88 -12.35 -13.36
C LEU A 58 -13.91 -13.53 -13.25
N ARG A 59 -12.75 -13.47 -13.91
CA ARG A 59 -11.75 -14.55 -13.85
C ARG A 59 -10.73 -14.38 -12.74
N THR A 60 -10.53 -13.16 -12.23
CA THR A 60 -9.58 -12.94 -11.15
C THR A 60 -10.14 -13.44 -9.81
N PRO A 61 -9.31 -14.03 -8.94
CA PRO A 61 -9.70 -14.28 -7.55
C PRO A 61 -9.59 -13.02 -6.68
N ALA A 62 -9.22 -11.87 -7.24
CA ALA A 62 -9.13 -10.62 -6.51
C ALA A 62 -10.50 -10.21 -6.00
N ILE A 63 -10.55 -9.85 -4.72
CA ILE A 63 -11.76 -9.35 -4.07
C ILE A 63 -11.64 -7.84 -3.91
N GLU A 64 -12.80 -7.20 -3.77
CA GLU A 64 -12.91 -5.77 -3.55
C GLU A 64 -12.72 -5.42 -2.08
N TYR A 65 -11.98 -4.33 -1.84
CA TYR A 65 -11.69 -3.76 -0.54
C TYR A 65 -12.06 -2.28 -0.55
N GLU A 66 -12.54 -1.82 0.60
CA GLU A 66 -12.67 -0.40 0.95
C GLU A 66 -11.60 -0.09 1.99
N GLY A 67 -10.83 0.99 1.82
CA GLY A 67 -9.71 1.26 2.70
C GLY A 67 -9.04 2.61 2.55
N PHE A 68 -7.99 2.81 3.33
CA PHE A 68 -7.13 3.99 3.32
C PHE A 68 -5.69 3.55 3.11
N ILE A 69 -4.94 4.26 2.26
CA ILE A 69 -3.49 4.11 2.16
C ILE A 69 -2.83 5.07 3.13
N ILE A 70 -2.01 4.57 4.05
CA ILE A 70 -1.29 5.37 5.05
C ILE A 70 0.23 5.35 4.84
N GLY A 71 0.73 4.51 3.93
CA GLY A 71 2.15 4.38 3.65
C GLY A 71 2.43 3.88 2.24
N ASP A 72 3.49 4.40 1.64
CA ASP A 72 3.98 3.99 0.32
C ASP A 72 5.51 3.95 0.31
N THR A 73 6.10 2.82 -0.12
CA THR A 73 7.56 2.71 -0.28
C THR A 73 8.08 3.39 -1.53
N GLY A 74 7.20 3.78 -2.45
CA GLY A 74 7.58 4.08 -3.82
C GLY A 74 8.00 2.83 -4.58
N ILE A 75 8.49 3.04 -5.80
CA ILE A 75 8.96 1.97 -6.69
C ILE A 75 10.40 1.60 -6.30
N GLU A 76 10.61 0.35 -5.94
CA GLU A 76 11.92 -0.20 -5.57
C GLU A 76 12.25 -1.41 -6.46
N ASP A 77 13.52 -1.58 -6.83
CA ASP A 77 13.99 -2.84 -7.40
C ASP A 77 14.23 -3.87 -6.30
N ALA A 78 13.30 -4.82 -6.17
CA ALA A 78 13.32 -5.83 -5.12
C ALA A 78 14.52 -6.79 -5.21
N VAL A 79 15.18 -6.89 -6.37
CA VAL A 79 16.30 -7.82 -6.59
C VAL A 79 17.66 -7.13 -6.63
N GLU A 80 17.71 -5.81 -6.79
CA GLU A 80 18.96 -5.02 -6.87
C GLU A 80 19.87 -5.27 -5.67
N ARG A 81 19.36 -5.12 -4.44
CA ARG A 81 20.17 -5.32 -3.22
C ARG A 81 20.77 -6.73 -3.16
N ARG A 82 19.99 -7.75 -3.53
CA ARG A 82 20.44 -9.15 -3.50
C ARG A 82 21.47 -9.41 -4.59
N ARG A 83 21.28 -8.85 -5.79
CA ARG A 83 22.23 -8.87 -6.90
C ARG A 83 23.55 -8.22 -6.48
N LYS A 84 23.51 -7.02 -5.89
CA LYS A 84 24.69 -6.30 -5.41
C LYS A 84 25.49 -7.11 -4.38
N ILE A 85 24.82 -7.69 -3.37
CA ILE A 85 25.48 -8.56 -2.38
C ILE A 85 26.12 -9.78 -3.04
N ALA A 86 25.40 -10.43 -3.98
CA ALA A 86 25.92 -11.60 -4.67
C ALA A 86 27.16 -11.27 -5.50
N LEU A 87 27.13 -10.16 -6.26
CA LEU A 87 28.26 -9.71 -7.09
C LEU A 87 29.45 -9.22 -6.24
N GLU A 88 29.19 -8.52 -5.13
CA GLU A 88 30.24 -8.15 -4.17
C GLU A 88 30.90 -9.40 -3.57
N MET A 89 30.13 -10.43 -3.21
CA MET A 89 30.69 -11.69 -2.72
C MET A 89 31.51 -12.41 -3.80
N VAL A 90 31.02 -12.47 -5.05
CA VAL A 90 31.80 -13.04 -6.17
C VAL A 90 33.11 -12.30 -6.36
N SER A 91 33.11 -10.97 -6.28
CA SER A 91 34.35 -10.18 -6.43
C SER A 91 35.39 -10.44 -5.33
N ARG A 92 34.96 -10.89 -4.15
CA ARG A 92 35.83 -11.16 -3.00
C ARG A 92 36.23 -12.64 -2.91
N ASN A 93 35.28 -13.55 -3.08
CA ASN A 93 35.44 -14.99 -3.00
C ASN A 93 34.34 -15.72 -3.80
N PRO A 94 34.61 -16.07 -5.08
CA PRO A 94 33.65 -16.77 -5.94
C PRO A 94 33.17 -18.11 -5.40
N GLU A 95 34.07 -18.93 -4.84
CA GLU A 95 33.75 -20.27 -4.33
C GLU A 95 32.77 -20.19 -3.15
N GLN A 96 33.01 -19.24 -2.24
CA GLN A 96 32.12 -18.98 -1.12
C GLN A 96 30.74 -18.47 -1.58
N ALA A 97 30.68 -17.64 -2.64
CA ALA A 97 29.42 -17.18 -3.21
C ALA A 97 28.56 -18.33 -3.77
N ILE A 98 29.20 -19.31 -4.43
CA ILE A 98 28.56 -20.53 -4.91
C ILE A 98 28.11 -21.39 -3.73
N LEU A 99 28.97 -21.62 -2.74
CA LEU A 99 28.68 -22.42 -1.54
C LEU A 99 27.47 -21.86 -0.77
N LEU A 100 27.39 -20.55 -0.61
CA LEU A 100 26.27 -19.85 0.04
C LEU A 100 25.02 -19.75 -0.83
N LYS A 101 25.04 -20.32 -2.05
CA LYS A 101 23.94 -20.27 -3.04
C LYS A 101 23.48 -18.84 -3.36
N LEU A 102 24.42 -17.90 -3.34
CA LEU A 102 24.19 -16.52 -3.78
C LEU A 102 24.24 -16.41 -5.30
N VAL A 103 25.07 -17.24 -5.94
CA VAL A 103 25.21 -17.37 -7.39
C VAL A 103 25.22 -18.85 -7.81
N ASN A 104 25.00 -19.13 -9.10
CA ASN A 104 25.22 -20.46 -9.68
C ASN A 104 26.68 -20.66 -10.11
N GLU A 105 27.00 -21.83 -10.67
CA GLU A 105 28.33 -22.15 -11.24
C GLU A 105 28.77 -21.19 -12.35
N LYS A 106 27.83 -20.51 -13.01
CA LYS A 106 28.08 -19.46 -14.01
C LYS A 106 28.19 -18.07 -13.39
N LEU A 107 28.31 -17.97 -12.07
CA LEU A 107 28.38 -16.73 -11.29
C LEU A 107 27.16 -15.80 -11.46
N GLN A 108 26.01 -16.34 -11.87
CA GLN A 108 24.79 -15.58 -12.01
C GLN A 108 24.03 -15.53 -10.67
N PRO A 109 23.61 -14.34 -10.21
CA PRO A 109 22.86 -14.18 -8.96
C PRO A 109 21.59 -15.02 -8.89
N LEU A 110 21.37 -15.67 -7.74
CA LEU A 110 20.23 -16.56 -7.49
C LEU A 110 19.24 -15.97 -6.48
N SER A 111 17.96 -16.27 -6.69
CA SER A 111 16.87 -16.02 -5.74
C SER A 111 16.98 -16.93 -4.51
N LYS A 112 16.14 -16.70 -3.49
CA LYS A 112 16.05 -17.61 -2.33
C LYS A 112 15.65 -19.03 -2.72
N THR A 113 15.00 -19.20 -3.87
CA THR A 113 14.56 -20.50 -4.40
C THR A 113 15.57 -21.12 -5.38
N GLY A 114 16.77 -20.54 -5.52
CA GLY A 114 17.83 -21.05 -6.40
C GLY A 114 17.63 -20.76 -7.89
N ARG A 115 16.65 -19.94 -8.27
CA ARG A 115 16.45 -19.52 -9.67
C ARG A 115 17.30 -18.29 -9.98
N VAL A 116 17.80 -18.17 -11.21
CA VAL A 116 18.52 -16.97 -11.65
C VAL A 116 17.63 -15.74 -11.46
N LEU A 117 18.18 -14.69 -10.85
CA LEU A 117 17.47 -13.44 -10.63
C LEU A 117 17.21 -12.75 -11.98
N PRO A 118 15.98 -12.28 -12.26
CA PRO A 118 15.73 -11.44 -13.41
C PRO A 118 16.53 -10.14 -13.27
N GLU A 119 16.81 -9.48 -14.40
CA GLU A 119 17.56 -8.22 -14.44
C GLU A 119 17.03 -7.21 -13.43
N HIS A 120 15.72 -6.94 -13.51
CA HIS A 120 14.97 -6.09 -12.59
C HIS A 120 13.69 -6.79 -12.11
N LEU A 121 13.28 -6.46 -10.89
CA LEU A 121 11.94 -6.79 -10.39
C LEU A 121 11.42 -5.62 -9.58
N TYR A 122 10.77 -4.69 -10.27
CA TYR A 122 10.22 -3.51 -9.62
C TYR A 122 8.96 -3.86 -8.83
N THR A 123 8.95 -3.45 -7.56
CA THR A 123 7.82 -3.60 -6.66
C THR A 123 7.54 -2.30 -5.93
N ARG A 124 6.29 -2.11 -5.52
CA ARG A 124 5.87 -1.00 -4.68
C ARG A 124 4.97 -1.56 -3.59
N ARG A 125 5.21 -1.18 -2.34
CA ARG A 125 4.41 -1.65 -1.21
C ARG A 125 3.60 -0.50 -0.66
N LEU A 126 2.31 -0.76 -0.56
CA LEU A 126 1.36 0.14 0.07
C LEU A 126 0.95 -0.46 1.41
N PHE A 127 0.75 0.41 2.39
CA PHE A 127 0.30 0.05 3.72
C PHE A 127 -0.97 0.82 4.02
N GLY A 128 -1.87 0.21 4.78
CA GLY A 128 -3.16 0.83 5.00
C GLY A 128 -4.06 0.06 5.94
N PHE A 129 -5.29 0.54 6.01
CA PHE A 129 -6.41 -0.14 6.63
C PHE A 129 -7.41 -0.51 5.54
N CYS A 130 -7.90 -1.74 5.53
CA CYS A 130 -8.97 -2.11 4.62
C CYS A 130 -9.95 -3.07 5.28
N LYS A 131 -11.15 -3.10 4.70
CA LYS A 131 -12.21 -4.05 5.02
C LYS A 131 -12.83 -4.55 3.72
N THR A 132 -13.48 -5.70 3.78
CA THR A 132 -14.28 -6.19 2.64
C THR A 132 -15.74 -5.84 2.89
N ARG A 133 -16.60 -5.95 1.87
CA ARG A 133 -18.04 -5.77 2.04
C ARG A 133 -18.64 -6.70 3.11
N ASP A 134 -18.08 -7.91 3.25
CA ASP A 134 -18.58 -8.93 4.15
C ASP A 134 -17.98 -8.81 5.57
N GLU A 135 -16.89 -8.04 5.75
CA GLU A 135 -16.22 -7.86 7.04
C GLU A 135 -16.32 -6.39 7.48
N PRO A 136 -17.07 -6.04 8.54
CA PRO A 136 -17.27 -4.63 8.90
C PRO A 136 -16.04 -3.95 9.51
N THR A 137 -15.05 -4.72 9.96
CA THR A 137 -13.91 -4.21 10.73
C THR A 137 -12.69 -3.98 9.85
N TYR A 138 -12.08 -2.80 9.96
CA TYR A 138 -10.81 -2.49 9.31
C TYR A 138 -9.67 -3.33 9.88
N LYS A 139 -8.84 -3.87 8.98
CA LYS A 139 -7.62 -4.59 9.28
C LYS A 139 -6.44 -3.88 8.64
N LEU A 140 -5.29 -3.91 9.31
CA LEU A 140 -4.03 -3.47 8.71
C LEU A 140 -3.72 -4.35 7.49
N PHE A 141 -3.21 -3.76 6.42
CA PHE A 141 -2.78 -4.51 5.26
C PHE A 141 -1.46 -4.02 4.69
N VAL A 142 -0.79 -4.92 3.99
CA VAL A 142 0.30 -4.61 3.07
C VAL A 142 -0.09 -5.09 1.68
N LEU A 143 -0.12 -4.19 0.70
CA LEU A 143 -0.42 -4.49 -0.69
C LEU A 143 0.85 -4.35 -1.52
N VAL A 144 1.30 -5.46 -2.12
CA VAL A 144 2.43 -5.48 -3.03
C VAL A 144 1.94 -5.29 -4.47
N LEU A 145 2.25 -4.14 -5.05
CA LEU A 145 2.09 -3.88 -6.47
C LEU A 145 3.32 -4.35 -7.25
N ARG A 146 3.10 -4.91 -8.43
CA ARG A 146 4.14 -5.31 -9.38
C ARG A 146 3.99 -4.54 -10.70
N ASP A 147 5.08 -4.44 -11.44
CA ASP A 147 5.20 -3.81 -12.76
C ASP A 147 4.02 -4.02 -13.73
N LYS A 148 3.41 -5.21 -13.75
CA LYS A 148 2.27 -5.57 -14.62
C LYS A 148 0.91 -5.03 -14.17
N CYS A 149 0.82 -4.44 -12.98
CA CYS A 149 -0.41 -3.86 -12.45
C CYS A 149 -0.64 -2.46 -13.04
N PRO A 150 -1.84 -2.13 -13.56
CA PRO A 150 -2.14 -0.78 -14.05
C PRO A 150 -1.88 0.32 -13.01
N ALA A 151 -2.19 0.05 -11.74
CA ALA A 151 -1.97 1.00 -10.65
C ALA A 151 -0.51 1.18 -10.23
N PHE A 152 0.44 0.40 -10.79
CA PHE A 152 1.83 0.38 -10.33
C PHE A 152 2.51 1.76 -10.36
N LYS A 153 2.30 2.49 -11.47
CA LYS A 153 2.91 3.81 -11.72
C LYS A 153 2.01 4.99 -11.32
N ASN A 154 0.77 4.73 -10.92
CA ASN A 154 -0.18 5.80 -10.62
C ASN A 154 0.20 6.49 -9.31
N VAL A 155 -0.04 7.80 -9.22
CA VAL A 155 -0.05 8.49 -7.93
C VAL A 155 -1.29 7.98 -7.19
N ILE A 156 -1.08 7.45 -5.99
CA ILE A 156 -2.15 6.86 -5.20
C ILE A 156 -2.51 7.85 -4.10
N PRO A 157 -3.77 8.31 -4.02
CA PRO A 157 -4.22 9.19 -2.95
C PRO A 157 -3.96 8.58 -1.57
N MET A 158 -3.23 9.30 -0.73
CA MET A 158 -2.89 8.90 0.65
C MET A 158 -3.91 9.50 1.62
N PHE A 159 -4.26 8.75 2.67
CA PHE A 159 -5.21 9.15 3.72
C PHE A 159 -6.63 9.47 3.24
N THR A 160 -6.94 9.16 1.98
CA THR A 160 -8.28 9.27 1.40
C THR A 160 -8.94 7.89 1.34
N PRO A 161 -10.26 7.81 1.49
CA PRO A 161 -10.97 6.55 1.33
C PRO A 161 -10.96 6.09 -0.13
N LEU A 162 -10.54 4.86 -0.36
CA LEU A 162 -10.39 4.25 -1.67
C LEU A 162 -11.02 2.86 -1.74
N MET A 163 -11.65 2.57 -2.87
CA MET A 163 -12.00 1.24 -3.32
C MET A 163 -10.87 0.68 -4.18
N PHE A 164 -10.49 -0.57 -3.94
CA PHE A 164 -9.52 -1.27 -4.78
C PHE A 164 -9.72 -2.78 -4.75
N ARG A 165 -9.17 -3.46 -5.76
CA ARG A 165 -9.21 -4.92 -5.85
C ARG A 165 -7.84 -5.52 -5.57
N ALA A 166 -7.79 -6.59 -4.79
CA ALA A 166 -6.54 -7.29 -4.54
C ALA A 166 -6.73 -8.78 -4.27
N ASN A 167 -5.68 -9.56 -4.52
CA ASN A 167 -5.64 -10.98 -4.15
C ASN A 167 -5.13 -11.12 -2.72
N ILE A 168 -5.81 -11.92 -1.91
CA ILE A 168 -5.33 -12.29 -0.58
C ILE A 168 -4.24 -13.36 -0.70
N ASN A 169 -3.07 -13.09 -0.12
CA ASN A 169 -1.98 -14.06 -0.02
C ASN A 169 -2.13 -14.86 1.29
N ARG A 170 -2.93 -15.93 1.23
CA ARG A 170 -3.25 -16.77 2.40
C ARG A 170 -2.04 -17.50 2.99
N ASN A 171 -0.93 -17.57 2.27
CA ASN A 171 0.25 -18.34 2.65
C ASN A 171 1.31 -17.50 3.40
N GLN A 172 1.03 -16.24 3.74
CA GLN A 172 1.97 -15.39 4.48
C GLN A 172 1.34 -14.94 5.80
N PRO A 173 1.67 -15.60 6.92
CA PRO A 173 1.33 -15.07 8.23
C PRO A 173 2.15 -13.82 8.47
N ILE A 174 1.49 -12.67 8.51
CA ILE A 174 2.00 -11.48 9.17
C ILE A 174 1.03 -11.29 10.34
N ASP A 175 1.53 -11.38 11.58
CA ASP A 175 0.75 -11.24 12.82
C ASP A 175 -0.24 -10.07 12.72
N GLY A 176 -1.53 -10.35 12.50
CA GLY A 176 -2.59 -9.35 12.45
C GLY A 176 -2.68 -8.49 11.17
N TRP A 177 -1.83 -8.69 10.16
CA TRP A 177 -1.90 -7.95 8.89
C TRP A 177 -2.44 -8.81 7.75
N LEU A 178 -3.30 -8.22 6.92
CA LEU A 178 -3.67 -8.77 5.63
C LEU A 178 -2.54 -8.59 4.63
N ASN A 179 -2.08 -9.69 4.04
CA ASN A 179 -1.09 -9.65 2.98
C ASN A 179 -1.79 -9.72 1.63
N LEU A 180 -1.71 -8.65 0.87
CA LEU A 180 -2.40 -8.46 -0.39
C LEU A 180 -1.39 -8.36 -1.54
N THR A 181 -1.79 -8.86 -2.70
CA THR A 181 -1.02 -8.72 -3.94
C THR A 181 -1.92 -8.15 -5.04
N SER A 182 -1.35 -7.28 -5.87
CA SER A 182 -2.09 -6.73 -7.02
C SER A 182 -2.53 -7.83 -7.99
N SER A 183 -3.69 -7.63 -8.60
CA SER A 183 -4.13 -8.31 -9.82
C SER A 183 -3.93 -7.40 -11.03
N ILE A 184 -4.22 -7.91 -12.22
CA ILE A 184 -4.30 -7.11 -13.44
C ILE A 184 -5.45 -6.10 -13.43
N THR A 185 -6.42 -6.26 -12.53
CA THR A 185 -7.58 -5.37 -12.35
C THR A 185 -7.45 -4.45 -11.13
N THR A 186 -6.31 -4.49 -10.42
CA THR A 186 -6.09 -3.58 -9.29
C THR A 186 -6.00 -2.15 -9.81
N ASN A 187 -6.95 -1.35 -9.39
CA ASN A 187 -6.98 0.10 -9.55
C ASN A 187 -7.53 0.73 -8.26
N PHE A 188 -7.27 2.02 -8.06
CA PHE A 188 -7.76 2.78 -6.92
C PHE A 188 -8.80 3.79 -7.39
N ALA A 189 -9.98 3.75 -6.78
CA ALA A 189 -11.06 4.68 -7.04
C ALA A 189 -11.52 5.29 -5.71
N PRO A 190 -12.03 6.54 -5.68
CA PRO A 190 -12.58 7.12 -4.47
C PRO A 190 -13.81 6.32 -3.98
N VAL A 191 -13.97 6.23 -2.67
CA VAL A 191 -15.21 5.71 -2.07
C VAL A 191 -16.28 6.78 -2.11
N VAL A 192 -17.50 6.42 -2.51
CA VAL A 192 -18.67 7.28 -2.46
C VAL A 192 -19.50 6.91 -1.23
N GLY A 193 -19.62 7.81 -0.26
CA GLY A 193 -20.44 7.63 0.94
C GLY A 193 -19.71 7.92 2.25
N LYS A 194 -20.34 7.55 3.37
CA LYS A 194 -19.80 7.75 4.72
C LYS A 194 -18.72 6.72 5.04
N VAL A 195 -17.58 7.18 5.51
CA VAL A 195 -16.43 6.35 5.91
C VAL A 195 -15.94 6.75 7.29
N GLU A 196 -15.30 5.82 8.00
CA GLU A 196 -14.72 6.09 9.32
C GLU A 196 -13.56 7.10 9.24
N ASN A 197 -13.35 7.83 10.33
CA ASN A 197 -12.25 8.78 10.43
C ASN A 197 -10.89 8.04 10.47
N ILE A 198 -10.03 8.31 9.50
CA ILE A 198 -8.70 7.69 9.40
C ILE A 198 -7.81 7.99 10.61
N VAL A 199 -7.95 9.15 11.25
CA VAL A 199 -7.19 9.50 12.47
C VAL A 199 -7.54 8.53 13.60
N ASP A 200 -8.82 8.26 13.80
CA ASP A 200 -9.29 7.33 14.83
C ASP A 200 -8.82 5.90 14.55
N LEU A 201 -8.88 5.47 13.29
CA LEU A 201 -8.35 4.16 12.87
C LEU A 201 -6.86 4.05 13.18
N MET A 202 -6.10 5.10 12.90
CA MET A 202 -4.65 5.14 13.13
C MET A 202 -4.29 5.10 14.62
N ILE A 203 -5.01 5.83 15.48
CA ILE A 203 -4.75 5.89 16.93
C ILE A 203 -5.22 4.60 17.64
N LYS A 204 -6.34 4.02 17.22
CA LYS A 204 -6.87 2.75 17.79
C LYS A 204 -6.12 1.51 17.27
N SER A 205 -5.23 1.69 16.31
CA SER A 205 -4.47 0.60 15.68
C SER A 205 -3.54 -0.10 16.68
N PRO A 206 -3.39 -1.44 16.61
CA PRO A 206 -2.47 -2.18 17.49
C PRO A 206 -0.98 -1.83 17.28
N ILE A 207 -0.63 -1.13 16.20
CA ILE A 207 0.73 -0.64 15.94
C ILE A 207 0.92 0.83 16.34
N TYR A 208 -0.09 1.45 16.95
CA TYR A 208 0.05 2.79 17.50
C TYR A 208 0.97 2.77 18.72
N VAL A 209 1.97 3.66 18.70
CA VAL A 209 2.95 3.83 19.75
C VAL A 209 3.06 5.33 20.02
N PRO A 210 2.65 5.80 21.22
CA PRO A 210 2.88 7.17 21.65
C PRO A 210 4.36 7.55 21.50
N LEU A 211 4.64 8.79 21.14
CA LEU A 211 5.99 9.23 20.77
C LEU A 211 7.02 8.95 21.87
N GLU A 212 6.64 9.14 23.13
CA GLU A 212 7.46 8.90 24.32
C GLU A 212 7.79 7.43 24.58
N LYS A 213 7.08 6.50 23.92
CA LYS A 213 7.31 5.05 24.02
C LYS A 213 8.03 4.47 22.81
N VAL A 214 8.35 5.27 21.79
CA VAL A 214 8.94 4.78 20.53
C VAL A 214 10.28 4.09 20.76
N GLU A 215 11.15 4.64 21.62
CA GLU A 215 12.44 4.02 21.93
C GLU A 215 12.28 2.67 22.64
N GLN A 216 11.43 2.61 23.66
CA GLN A 216 11.14 1.40 24.41
C GLN A 216 10.57 0.31 23.50
N TYR A 217 9.62 0.69 22.63
CA TYR A 217 9.04 -0.21 21.64
C TYR A 217 10.10 -0.73 20.66
N HIS A 218 10.99 0.14 20.16
CA HIS A 218 12.06 -0.26 19.26
C HIS A 218 13.00 -1.30 19.89
N GLN A 219 13.40 -1.09 21.15
CA GLN A 219 14.27 -2.02 21.88
C GLN A 219 13.58 -3.38 22.06
N ALA A 220 12.31 -3.38 22.48
CA ALA A 220 11.51 -4.60 22.68
C ALA A 220 11.29 -5.40 21.39
N ASN A 221 11.23 -4.73 20.23
CA ASN A 221 10.98 -5.35 18.92
C ASN A 221 12.23 -5.39 18.02
N SER A 222 13.41 -5.18 18.61
CA SER A 222 14.66 -5.05 17.86
C SER A 222 15.06 -6.32 17.10
N THR A 223 14.64 -7.50 17.55
CA THR A 223 14.99 -8.77 16.88
C THR A 223 14.13 -9.07 15.65
N MET A 224 12.94 -8.45 15.51
CA MET A 224 11.99 -8.74 14.43
C MET A 224 11.75 -7.52 13.55
N PHE A 225 12.46 -7.47 12.41
CA PHE A 225 12.45 -6.34 11.48
C PHE A 225 11.03 -5.87 11.10
N TRP A 226 10.08 -6.77 10.82
CA TRP A 226 8.71 -6.41 10.41
C TRP A 226 7.85 -5.81 11.53
N ARG A 227 8.11 -6.16 12.80
CA ARG A 227 7.43 -5.63 14.00
C ARG A 227 7.86 -4.21 14.37
N ARG A 228 8.57 -3.53 13.48
CA ARG A 228 9.07 -2.16 13.71
C ARG A 228 8.26 -1.10 12.96
N HIS A 229 7.23 -1.49 12.22
CA HIS A 229 6.27 -0.52 11.66
C HIS A 229 5.39 -0.02 12.80
N ILE A 230 5.28 1.29 12.92
CA ILE A 230 4.49 1.96 13.95
C ILE A 230 3.68 3.09 13.35
N ILE A 231 2.62 3.45 14.07
CA ILE A 231 1.96 4.73 13.94
C ILE A 231 2.32 5.53 15.18
N THR A 232 2.69 6.79 15.02
CA THR A 232 2.92 7.70 16.15
C THR A 232 2.44 9.09 15.81
N ASN A 233 2.35 9.98 16.80
CA ASN A 233 1.95 11.36 16.60
C ASN A 233 2.83 12.30 17.42
N GLY A 234 3.02 13.52 16.92
CA GLY A 234 3.78 14.55 17.59
C GLY A 234 3.72 15.85 16.80
N SER A 235 4.28 16.90 17.37
CA SER A 235 4.40 18.20 16.70
C SER A 235 5.74 18.27 15.99
N ILE A 236 5.78 18.93 14.83
CA ILE A 236 7.02 19.09 14.07
C ILE A 236 7.86 20.20 14.72
N SER A 237 9.03 19.85 15.23
CA SER A 237 9.98 20.81 15.83
C SER A 237 10.98 21.36 14.80
N ASN A 238 11.29 20.59 13.75
CA ASN A 238 12.27 20.96 12.75
C ASN A 238 11.99 20.27 11.40
N ILE A 239 12.28 20.96 10.29
CA ILE A 239 12.21 20.45 8.92
C ILE A 239 13.49 20.85 8.19
N ASN A 240 14.15 19.88 7.57
CA ASN A 240 15.33 20.11 6.74
C ASN A 240 15.25 19.28 5.45
N THR A 241 15.08 19.96 4.32
CA THR A 241 15.05 19.35 2.99
C THR A 241 16.44 19.35 2.37
N PHE A 242 16.79 18.25 1.71
CA PHE A 242 18.09 18.06 1.07
C PHE A 242 17.98 17.24 -0.21
N THR A 243 18.99 17.34 -1.05
CA THR A 243 19.13 16.55 -2.27
C THR A 243 19.97 15.31 -1.98
N LYS A 244 19.45 14.13 -2.29
CA LYS A 244 20.15 12.86 -2.18
C LYS A 244 21.17 12.72 -3.30
N LYS A 245 22.05 11.71 -3.19
CA LYS A 245 23.11 11.43 -4.18
C LYS A 245 22.57 11.11 -5.58
N ASP A 246 21.37 10.58 -5.67
CA ASP A 246 20.69 10.27 -6.93
C ASP A 246 19.94 11.48 -7.53
N GLY A 247 20.07 12.66 -6.92
CA GLY A 247 19.36 13.89 -7.32
C GLY A 247 17.93 14.00 -6.80
N SER A 248 17.38 12.94 -6.19
CA SER A 248 16.03 13.00 -5.59
C SER A 248 16.02 13.83 -4.31
N GLN A 249 14.86 14.39 -3.95
CA GLN A 249 14.72 15.12 -2.69
C GLN A 249 14.40 14.19 -1.52
N GLY A 250 14.87 14.58 -0.34
CA GLY A 250 14.50 13.98 0.94
C GLY A 250 14.26 15.06 1.98
N THR A 251 13.48 14.72 3.01
CA THR A 251 13.22 15.62 4.14
C THR A 251 13.54 14.90 5.44
N LEU A 252 14.34 15.55 6.27
CA LEU A 252 14.49 15.19 7.68
C LEU A 252 13.51 16.03 8.48
N ILE A 253 12.69 15.37 9.29
CA ILE A 253 11.84 16.04 10.27
C ILE A 253 12.25 15.63 11.67
N SER A 254 12.00 16.48 12.66
CA SER A 254 12.11 16.14 14.07
C SER A 254 10.73 16.24 14.70
N LEU A 255 10.39 15.22 15.50
CA LEU A 255 9.11 15.14 16.19
C LEU A 255 9.34 15.36 17.66
N TRP A 256 8.51 16.22 18.23
CA TRP A 256 8.52 16.58 19.63
C TRP A 256 7.14 16.40 20.27
N ASN A 257 7.12 16.08 21.55
CA ASN A 257 5.96 16.30 22.42
C ASN A 257 6.46 16.67 23.83
N GLU A 258 5.56 17.16 24.67
CA GLU A 258 5.88 17.58 26.05
C GLU A 258 6.44 16.46 26.94
N ASN A 259 6.27 15.19 26.53
CA ASN A 259 6.63 14.01 27.32
C ASN A 259 7.97 13.37 26.91
N ILE A 260 8.72 13.99 25.98
CA ILE A 260 10.06 13.50 25.58
C ILE A 260 11.14 14.53 25.83
N GLU A 261 12.30 14.04 26.29
CA GLU A 261 13.49 14.88 26.49
C GLU A 261 14.26 15.14 25.18
N ASN A 262 14.16 14.20 24.23
CA ASN A 262 14.88 14.24 22.96
C ASN A 262 13.92 14.00 21.81
N ASP A 263 14.09 14.75 20.73
CA ASP A 263 13.27 14.62 19.54
C ASP A 263 13.46 13.25 18.89
N ILE A 264 12.39 12.75 18.24
CA ILE A 264 12.49 11.59 17.36
C ILE A 264 12.69 12.09 15.93
N ALA A 265 13.87 11.84 15.36
CA ALA A 265 14.12 12.18 13.96
C ALA A 265 13.39 11.22 13.01
N GLY A 266 12.75 11.78 11.99
CA GLY A 266 12.15 11.09 10.88
C GLY A 266 12.83 11.42 9.56
N PHE A 267 13.01 10.43 8.69
CA PHE A 267 13.42 10.61 7.31
C PHE A 267 12.24 10.28 6.40
N TYR A 268 11.87 11.22 5.53
CA TYR A 268 10.87 11.04 4.49
C TYR A 268 11.52 11.15 3.11
N SER A 269 11.18 10.21 2.23
CA SER A 269 11.68 10.21 0.85
C SER A 269 10.83 11.11 -0.05
N GLY A 270 10.97 12.42 0.13
CA GLY A 270 10.29 13.44 -0.67
C GLY A 270 10.22 14.78 0.06
N ILE A 271 9.44 15.70 -0.48
CA ILE A 271 9.04 16.93 0.21
C ILE A 271 7.79 16.63 1.04
N VAL A 272 7.76 17.09 2.29
CA VAL A 272 6.57 17.04 3.15
C VAL A 272 5.74 18.31 2.96
N ASN A 273 4.43 18.22 3.10
CA ASN A 273 3.50 19.35 2.99
C ASN A 273 2.93 19.74 4.37
N CYS A 274 3.84 20.06 5.28
CA CYS A 274 3.59 20.48 6.66
C CYS A 274 4.68 21.48 7.09
N ASP A 275 4.37 22.25 8.12
CA ASP A 275 5.23 23.30 8.65
C ASP A 275 5.69 22.99 10.10
N ILE A 276 6.68 23.74 10.58
CA ILE A 276 7.12 23.67 11.98
C ILE A 276 5.95 24.12 12.86
N GLY A 277 5.66 23.34 13.91
CA GLY A 277 4.52 23.54 14.80
C GLY A 277 3.30 22.68 14.44
N ASP A 278 3.23 22.14 13.22
CA ASP A 278 2.11 21.28 12.81
C ASP A 278 2.06 20.00 13.66
N ASP A 279 0.86 19.65 14.12
CA ASP A 279 0.59 18.34 14.68
C ASP A 279 0.37 17.30 13.57
N VAL A 280 1.16 16.23 13.62
CA VAL A 280 1.13 15.18 12.59
C VAL A 280 0.93 13.79 13.19
N ILE A 281 0.39 12.90 12.36
CA ILE A 281 0.37 11.46 12.56
C ILE A 281 1.25 10.83 11.50
N ILE A 282 2.18 10.00 11.93
CA ILE A 282 3.21 9.41 11.09
C ILE A 282 3.05 7.90 11.09
N PHE A 283 3.01 7.34 9.89
CA PHE A 283 3.24 5.93 9.68
C PHE A 283 4.68 5.74 9.17
N GLY A 284 5.42 4.90 9.87
CA GLY A 284 6.82 4.68 9.52
C GLY A 284 7.39 3.47 10.20
N ARG A 285 8.71 3.33 10.07
CA ARG A 285 9.43 2.17 10.55
C ARG A 285 10.62 2.58 11.40
N THR A 286 10.66 2.11 12.65
CA THR A 286 11.75 2.42 13.56
C THR A 286 13.06 1.76 13.10
N SER A 287 14.15 2.52 13.18
CA SER A 287 15.51 2.03 12.97
C SER A 287 16.47 2.65 13.98
N THR A 288 17.65 2.05 14.08
CA THR A 288 18.73 2.58 14.89
C THR A 288 19.50 3.58 14.03
N ARG A 289 19.75 4.77 14.57
CA ARG A 289 20.48 5.81 13.85
C ARG A 289 21.98 5.48 13.89
N THR A 290 22.57 5.17 12.74
CA THR A 290 24.03 4.88 12.65
C THR A 290 24.87 6.13 12.43
N LYS A 291 24.29 7.25 11.98
CA LYS A 291 24.97 8.55 11.80
C LYS A 291 24.00 9.70 12.09
N ILE A 292 24.37 10.58 13.03
CA ILE A 292 23.65 11.83 13.35
C ILE A 292 24.29 12.94 12.51
N PRO A 293 23.53 13.64 11.63
CA PRO A 293 24.04 14.87 11.03
C PRO A 293 24.36 15.87 12.15
N PRO A 294 25.54 16.53 12.15
CA PRO A 294 25.95 17.46 13.21
C PRO A 294 24.94 18.57 13.52
N SER A 295 24.08 18.89 12.54
CA SER A 295 23.08 19.96 12.62
C SER A 295 21.84 19.63 13.45
N VAL A 296 21.72 18.43 14.05
CA VAL A 296 20.55 18.05 14.85
C VAL A 296 20.98 17.74 16.28
N VAL A 297 20.77 18.70 17.18
CA VAL A 297 21.06 18.63 18.62
C VAL A 297 19.88 17.97 19.34
N ASN A 298 20.13 17.19 20.40
CA ASN A 298 19.11 16.54 21.24
C ASN A 298 18.14 15.59 20.50
N VAL A 299 18.67 14.62 19.77
CA VAL A 299 17.86 13.60 19.08
C VAL A 299 18.07 12.23 19.71
N SER A 300 16.96 11.50 19.83
CA SER A 300 16.91 10.08 20.14
C SER A 300 17.88 9.22 19.32
N LYS A 301 18.31 8.09 19.92
CA LYS A 301 19.08 7.03 19.23
C LYS A 301 18.26 6.26 18.20
N VAL A 302 16.93 6.40 18.26
CA VAL A 302 15.97 5.80 17.35
C VAL A 302 15.52 6.86 16.35
N ASN A 303 15.37 6.45 15.09
CA ASN A 303 14.78 7.26 14.04
C ASN A 303 13.63 6.53 13.35
N LEU A 304 12.81 7.29 12.63
CA LEU A 304 11.71 6.80 11.83
C LEU A 304 12.04 6.91 10.35
N ASN A 305 11.91 5.80 9.62
CA ASN A 305 11.79 5.86 8.16
C ASN A 305 10.31 6.07 7.85
N ILE A 306 9.94 7.31 7.50
CA ILE A 306 8.56 7.73 7.30
C ILE A 306 8.09 7.23 5.93
N LEU A 307 6.93 6.58 5.94
CA LEU A 307 6.26 6.07 4.74
C LEU A 307 4.97 6.86 4.44
N GLY A 308 4.41 7.52 5.45
CA GLY A 308 3.32 8.48 5.28
C GLY A 308 3.21 9.44 6.46
N ILE A 309 2.74 10.65 6.17
CA ILE A 309 2.56 11.75 7.12
C ILE A 309 1.20 12.42 6.88
N LEU A 310 0.42 12.56 7.93
CA LEU A 310 -0.90 13.20 7.92
C LEU A 310 -0.90 14.37 8.91
N THR A 311 -1.13 15.59 8.43
CA THR A 311 -1.34 16.77 9.28
C THR A 311 -2.74 16.75 9.87
N LYS A 312 -2.88 16.92 11.19
CA LYS A 312 -4.19 16.86 11.88
C LYS A 312 -5.12 18.02 11.51
N GLU A 313 -4.59 19.20 11.20
CA GLU A 313 -5.37 20.42 10.96
C GLU A 313 -5.84 20.62 9.52
N LYS A 314 -5.23 19.96 8.54
CA LYS A 314 -5.75 19.96 7.17
C LYS A 314 -7.00 19.09 7.13
N LYS A 315 -8.16 19.69 7.45
CA LYS A 315 -9.46 19.23 6.94
C LYS A 315 -9.24 18.93 5.46
N VAL A 316 -9.31 17.66 5.09
CA VAL A 316 -9.27 17.25 3.69
C VAL A 316 -10.45 17.96 3.04
N LYS A 317 -10.18 19.05 2.31
CA LYS A 317 -11.19 19.69 1.48
C LYS A 317 -11.46 18.70 0.36
N PHE A 318 -12.56 17.96 0.51
CA PHE A 318 -13.12 17.20 -0.58
C PHE A 318 -13.69 18.21 -1.57
N ASP A 319 -13.05 18.35 -2.72
CA ASP A 319 -13.62 19.08 -3.84
C ASP A 319 -14.97 18.42 -4.18
N GLU A 320 -16.04 19.14 -3.86
CA GLU A 320 -17.40 19.03 -4.38
C GLU A 320 -17.95 17.61 -4.65
N GLU A 321 -18.14 16.83 -3.58
CA GLU A 321 -19.41 16.14 -3.30
C GLU A 321 -19.40 15.71 -1.83
N VAL A 322 -20.43 16.12 -1.10
CA VAL A 322 -20.52 16.13 0.36
C VAL A 322 -20.27 14.73 0.97
N VAL A 323 -19.11 14.56 1.62
CA VAL A 323 -18.89 13.49 2.60
C VAL A 323 -18.99 14.11 3.99
N GLU A 324 -20.12 13.88 4.67
CA GLU A 324 -20.25 14.20 6.10
C GLU A 324 -19.34 13.26 6.91
N LEU A 325 -18.34 13.84 7.57
CA LEU A 325 -17.60 13.19 8.65
C LEU A 325 -18.52 13.15 9.88
N VAL A 326 -18.71 11.97 10.47
CA VAL A 326 -19.43 11.77 11.75
C VAL A 326 -18.43 11.58 12.87
#